data_AF-A0A7C4NS74-F1
#
_entry.id   AF-A0A7C4NS74-F1
#
_cell.length_a   1.000
_cell.length_b   1.000
_cell.length_c   1.000
_cell.angle_alpha   90.00
_cell.angle_beta   90.00
_cell.angle_gamma   90.00
#
_symmetry.space_group_name_H-M   'P 1'
#
loop_
_entity.id
_entity.type
_entity.pdbx_description
1 polymer ?
#
loop_
_entity_poly.entity_id
_entity_poly.type
_entity_poly.pdbx_seq_one_letter_code
_entity_poly.pdbx_strand_id
1 'polypeptide(L)'
;MISREAREAMNLLERLLEFREDYFSNDCLNSEGRKVIEKVFLYLLNNEPLLKKRIAKLRKKPCYEDISRFYEGLRRLFREF
;
A
#
# COMPACT_ATOMS: atom_id res chain seq x y z
N MET A 1 -16.24 -2.92 -11.44
CA MET A 1 -16.65 -2.62 -10.06
C MET A 1 -15.51 -3.02 -9.15
N ILE A 2 -14.91 -2.08 -8.43
CA ILE A 2 -13.82 -2.38 -7.49
C ILE A 2 -14.37 -3.19 -6.31
N SER A 3 -13.62 -4.19 -5.85
CA SER A 3 -14.03 -4.97 -4.68
C SER A 3 -13.97 -4.13 -3.40
N ARG A 4 -14.71 -4.56 -2.38
CA ARG A 4 -14.66 -3.95 -1.04
C ARG A 4 -13.24 -3.99 -0.45
N GLU A 5 -12.52 -5.09 -0.67
CA GLU A 5 -11.16 -5.26 -0.17
C GLU A 5 -10.17 -4.33 -0.86
N ALA A 6 -10.26 -4.15 -2.18
CA ALA A 6 -9.41 -3.22 -2.90
C ALA A 6 -9.69 -1.76 -2.46
N ARG A 7 -10.95 -1.41 -2.17
CA ARG A 7 -11.29 -0.10 -1.56
C ARG A 7 -10.68 0.07 -0.17
N GLU A 8 -10.79 -0.94 0.69
CA GLU A 8 -10.18 -0.91 2.02
C GLU A 8 -8.65 -0.78 1.93
N ALA A 9 -8.01 -1.47 0.98
CA ALA A 9 -6.57 -1.36 0.74
C ALA A 9 -6.16 0.08 0.35
N MET A 10 -6.95 0.75 -0.48
CA MET A 10 -6.71 2.14 -0.87
C MET A 10 -6.83 3.09 0.32
N ASN A 11 -7.89 2.96 1.12
CA ASN A 11 -8.08 3.77 2.33
C ASN A 11 -6.94 3.59 3.35
N LEU A 12 -6.47 2.35 3.54
CA LEU A 12 -5.35 2.06 4.44
C LEU A 12 -4.03 2.63 3.92
N LEU A 13 -3.79 2.59 2.60
CA LEU A 13 -2.61 3.22 1.99
C LEU A 13 -2.64 4.74 2.13
N GLU A 14 -3.79 5.36 1.89
CA GLU A 14 -3.97 6.80 2.01
C GLU A 14 -3.69 7.27 3.44
N ARG A 15 -4.31 6.64 4.43
CA ARG A 15 -4.04 6.93 5.86
C ARG A 15 -2.58 6.68 6.23
N LEU A 16 -1.99 5.60 5.75
CA LEU A 16 -0.58 5.30 6.01
C LEU A 16 0.32 6.41 5.48
N LEU A 17 0.05 6.97 4.30
CA LEU A 17 0.81 8.07 3.71
C LEU A 17 0.52 9.42 4.37
N GLU A 18 -0.72 9.68 4.78
CA GLU A 18 -1.16 10.91 5.45
C GLU A 18 -0.51 11.07 6.83
N PHE A 19 -0.56 10.01 7.66
CA PHE A 19 -0.01 10.01 9.03
C PHE A 19 1.46 9.53 9.03
N ARG A 20 2.31 10.21 8.26
CA ARG A 20 3.71 9.78 8.04
C ARG A 20 4.50 9.60 9.34
N GLU A 21 4.33 10.49 10.33
CA GLU A 21 5.05 10.43 11.60
C GLU A 21 4.69 9.19 12.44
N ASP A 22 3.48 8.67 12.30
CA ASP A 22 3.00 7.50 13.04
C ASP A 22 3.50 6.18 12.43
N TYR A 23 3.71 6.14 11.10
CA TYR A 23 3.97 4.91 10.36
C TYR A 23 5.36 4.79 9.74
N PHE A 24 6.12 5.88 9.70
CA PHE A 24 7.46 5.91 9.11
C PHE A 24 8.52 6.35 10.12
N SER A 25 9.70 5.75 10.00
CA SER A 25 10.91 6.16 10.71
C SER A 25 12.09 6.06 9.75
N ASN A 26 12.89 7.13 9.66
CA ASN A 26 13.98 7.23 8.68
C ASN A 26 13.50 6.90 7.24
N ASP A 27 12.39 7.53 6.84
CA ASP A 27 11.75 7.38 5.51
C ASP A 27 11.18 6.01 5.17
N CYS A 28 11.30 5.02 6.04
CA CYS A 28 10.77 3.69 5.79
C CYS A 28 9.80 3.24 6.88
N LEU A 29 8.95 2.27 6.57
CA LEU A 29 7.91 1.85 7.51
C LEU A 29 8.53 1.34 8.81
N ASN A 30 8.02 1.87 9.91
CA ASN A 30 8.25 1.36 11.26
C ASN A 30 7.43 0.08 11.50
N SER A 31 7.41 -0.42 12.74
CA SER A 31 6.66 -1.63 13.08
C SER A 31 5.15 -1.50 12.83
N GLU A 32 4.56 -0.35 13.15
CA GLU A 32 3.12 -0.12 12.96
C GLU A 32 2.75 0.04 11.48
N GLY A 33 3.55 0.80 10.73
CA GLY A 33 3.40 0.92 9.29
C GLY A 33 3.49 -0.43 8.58
N ARG A 34 4.39 -1.32 9.03
CA ARG A 34 4.51 -2.68 8.48
C ARG A 34 3.28 -3.54 8.73
N LYS A 35 2.59 -3.41 9.87
CA LYS A 35 1.32 -4.12 10.11
C LYS A 35 0.25 -3.68 9.13
N VAL A 36 0.14 -2.37 8.91
CA VAL A 36 -0.84 -1.78 7.99
C VAL A 36 -0.55 -2.20 6.55
N ILE A 37 0.70 -2.09 6.09
CA ILE A 37 1.06 -2.41 4.70
C ILE A 37 0.86 -3.90 4.37
N GLU A 38 1.08 -4.81 5.32
CA GLU A 38 0.85 -6.23 5.08
C GLU A 38 -0.64 -6.55 4.89
N LYS A 39 -1.52 -5.87 5.64
CA LYS A 39 -2.97 -5.96 5.44
C LYS A 39 -3.37 -5.45 4.06
N VAL A 40 -2.81 -4.32 3.64
CA VAL A 40 -2.98 -3.78 2.27
C VAL A 40 -2.54 -4.81 1.23
N PHE A 41 -1.35 -5.39 1.37
CA PHE A 41 -0.82 -6.36 0.42
C PHE A 41 -1.68 -7.61 0.31
N LEU A 42 -2.21 -8.11 1.43
CA LEU A 42 -3.13 -9.24 1.43
C LEU A 42 -4.39 -8.94 0.60
N TYR A 43 -5.04 -7.79 0.84
CA TYR A 43 -6.21 -7.38 0.08
C TYR A 43 -5.90 -7.17 -1.40
N LEU A 44 -4.78 -6.53 -1.73
CA LEU A 44 -4.38 -6.34 -3.12
C LEU A 44 -4.09 -7.66 -3.83
N LEU A 45 -3.47 -8.64 -3.17
CA LEU A 45 -3.16 -9.94 -3.78
C LEU A 45 -4.40 -10.80 -4.02
N ASN A 46 -5.41 -10.71 -3.15
CA ASN A 46 -6.68 -11.41 -3.34
C ASN A 46 -7.45 -10.90 -4.57
N ASN A 47 -7.29 -9.62 -4.89
CA ASN A 47 -8.04 -8.97 -5.96
C ASN A 47 -7.24 -8.86 -7.27
N GLU A 48 -5.94 -8.60 -7.17
CA GLU A 48 -5.04 -8.38 -8.30
C GLU A 48 -3.73 -9.17 -8.11
N PRO A 49 -3.74 -10.50 -8.35
CA PRO A 49 -2.56 -11.34 -8.19
C PRO A 49 -1.34 -10.90 -9.03
N LEU A 50 -1.57 -10.15 -10.12
CA LEU A 50 -0.52 -9.59 -10.97
C LEU A 50 0.41 -8.62 -10.21
N LEU A 51 -0.06 -8.02 -9.11
CA LEU A 51 0.74 -7.13 -8.27
C LEU A 51 1.81 -7.86 -7.45
N LYS A 52 1.79 -9.20 -7.40
CA LYS A 52 2.69 -10.02 -6.57
C LYS A 52 4.16 -9.67 -6.71
N LYS A 53 4.66 -9.46 -7.94
CA LYS A 53 6.06 -9.10 -8.17
C LYS A 53 6.40 -7.70 -7.62
N ARG A 54 5.47 -6.75 -7.72
CA ARG A 54 5.66 -5.37 -7.24
C ARG A 54 5.60 -5.32 -5.71
N ILE A 55 4.64 -6.02 -5.11
CA ILE A 55 4.50 -6.18 -3.66
C ILE A 55 5.75 -6.83 -3.05
N ALA A 56 6.27 -7.91 -3.67
CA ALA A 56 7.48 -8.56 -3.18
C ALA A 56 8.71 -7.63 -3.16
N LYS A 57 8.80 -6.66 -4.09
CA LYS A 57 9.85 -5.65 -4.08
C LYS A 57 9.65 -4.65 -2.93
N LEU A 58 8.43 -4.14 -2.76
CA LEU A 58 8.09 -3.19 -1.70
C LEU A 58 8.34 -3.78 -0.30
N ARG A 59 8.00 -5.06 -0.07
CA ARG A 59 8.24 -5.75 1.20
C ARG A 59 9.70 -5.71 1.65
N LYS A 60 10.66 -5.74 0.72
CA LYS A 60 12.09 -5.74 1.03
C LYS A 60 12.55 -4.40 1.59
N LYS A 61 12.05 -3.30 1.03
CA LYS A 61 12.41 -1.94 1.42
C LYS A 61 11.20 -1.01 1.26
N PRO A 62 10.27 -1.01 2.23
CA PRO A 62 9.03 -0.25 2.13
C PRO A 62 9.28 1.20 2.58
N CYS A 63 9.82 2.02 1.69
CA CYS A 63 10.06 3.43 1.96
C CYS A 63 8.97 4.32 1.38
N TYR A 64 8.82 5.52 1.96
CA TYR A 64 7.72 6.43 1.70
C TYR A 64 7.54 6.70 0.19
N GLU A 65 8.63 7.01 -0.50
CA GLU A 65 8.60 7.28 -1.94
C GLU A 65 8.14 6.07 -2.76
N ASP A 66 8.62 4.87 -2.43
CA ASP A 66 8.22 3.64 -3.13
C ASP A 66 6.75 3.30 -2.91
N ILE A 67 6.25 3.51 -1.69
CA ILE A 67 4.85 3.30 -1.33
C ILE A 67 3.95 4.35 -1.97
N SER A 68 4.36 5.62 -1.98
CA SER A 68 3.64 6.71 -2.64
C SER A 68 3.53 6.47 -4.15
N ARG A 69 4.62 6.09 -4.83
CA ARG A 69 4.61 5.69 -6.24
C ARG A 69 3.75 4.43 -6.49
N PHE A 70 3.67 3.54 -5.52
CA PHE A 70 2.79 2.38 -5.59
C PHE A 70 1.32 2.79 -5.52
N TYR A 71 0.96 3.61 -4.54
CA TYR A 71 -0.37 4.16 -4.35
C TYR A 71 -0.87 4.91 -5.60
N GLU A 72 -0.07 5.80 -6.17
CA GLU A 72 -0.39 6.50 -7.41
C GLU A 72 -0.64 5.54 -8.59
N GLY A 73 0.15 4.47 -8.68
CA GLY A 73 -0.06 3.42 -9.67
C GLY A 73 -1.39 2.68 -9.47
N LEU A 74 -1.79 2.45 -8.23
CA LEU A 74 -3.07 1.80 -7.89
C LEU A 74 -4.26 2.71 -8.17
N ARG A 75 -4.17 4.02 -7.87
CA ARG A 75 -5.23 4.99 -8.23
C ARG A 75 -5.56 4.97 -9.72
N ARG A 76 -4.52 4.89 -10.55
CA ARG A 76 -4.67 4.78 -12.01
C ARG A 76 -5.26 3.44 -12.43
N LEU A 77 -4.80 2.33 -11.83
CA LEU A 77 -5.28 0.98 -12.14
C LEU A 77 -6.77 0.83 -11.79
N PHE A 78 -7.16 1.31 -10.61
CA PHE A 78 -8.53 1.20 -10.13
C PHE A 78 -9.46 2.28 -10.68
N ARG A 79 -8.96 3.14 -11.58
CA ARG A 79 -9.70 4.21 -12.27
C ARG A 79 -10.61 4.96 -11.31
N GLU A 80 -9.99 5.82 -10.49
CA GLU A 80 -10.63 6.81 -9.62
C GLU A 80 -10.96 6.29 -8.20
N PHE A 81 -10.01 6.56 -7.30
CA PHE A 81 -10.30 7.26 -6.05
C PHE A 81 -9.87 8.70 -6.23
#